data_AF-A0A9K3DD00-F1
#
_entry.id   AF-A0A9K3DD00-F1
#
_cell.length_a   1.000
_cell.length_b   1.000
_cell.length_c   1.000
_cell.angle_alpha   90.00
_cell.angle_beta   90.00
_cell.angle_gamma   90.00
#
_symmetry.space_group_name_H-M   'P 1'
#
loop_
_entity.id
_entity.type
_entity.pdbx_description
1 polymer ?
#
loop_
_entity_poly.entity_id
_entity_poly.type
_entity_poly.pdbx_seq_one_letter_code
_entity_poly.pdbx_strand_id
1 'polypeptide(L)'
;FDEPAKNAYCEVLAPVLDVKSKLMVDLDPIQVRRLFAAIPDEDVCLLNMDVLVTRPESLILDVLPVPPVPLRPGVEASFSGSTEDDLTIKTSEILIVSESIRQGLDRGERIQVRGYIEGCINHSQS
;
A
#
# COMPACT_ATOMS: atom_id res chain seq x y z
N PHE A 1 -18.61 24.16 -3.57
CA PHE A 1 -18.58 23.35 -2.33
C PHE A 1 -18.92 24.26 -1.18
N ASP A 2 -20.14 24.13 -0.66
CA ASP A 2 -20.68 25.01 0.38
C ASP A 2 -19.84 25.01 1.66
N GLU A 3 -19.69 26.20 2.23
CA GLU A 3 -18.99 26.50 3.48
C GLU A 3 -19.45 25.66 4.70
N PRO A 4 -20.76 25.35 4.89
CA PRO A 4 -21.19 24.44 5.95
C PRO A 4 -20.65 23.01 5.81
N ALA A 5 -20.41 22.52 4.58
CA ALA A 5 -19.89 21.17 4.39
C ALA A 5 -18.44 21.06 4.89
N LYS A 6 -17.61 22.09 4.65
CA LYS A 6 -16.20 22.12 5.10
C LYS A 6 -16.06 21.97 6.61
N ASN A 7 -16.94 22.61 7.38
CA ASN A 7 -16.88 22.58 8.84
C ASN A 7 -17.26 21.20 9.40
N ALA A 8 -18.25 20.53 8.80
CA ALA A 8 -18.62 19.17 9.18
C ALA A 8 -17.49 18.15 8.91
N TYR A 9 -16.81 18.25 7.76
CA TYR A 9 -15.65 17.39 7.48
C TYR A 9 -14.51 17.62 8.47
N CYS A 10 -14.21 18.88 8.81
CA CYS A 10 -13.19 19.18 9.82
C CYS A 10 -13.55 18.66 11.22
N GLU A 11 -14.80 18.75 11.66
CA GLU A 11 -15.23 18.20 12.97
C GLU A 11 -15.12 16.67 13.03
N VAL A 12 -15.51 15.98 11.95
CA VAL A 12 -15.43 14.51 11.88
C VAL A 12 -13.99 14.02 11.78
N LEU A 13 -13.12 14.76 11.06
CA LEU A 13 -11.74 14.37 10.83
C LEU A 13 -10.77 14.82 11.93
N ALA A 14 -11.07 15.88 12.68
CA ALA A 14 -10.24 16.41 13.77
C ALA A 14 -9.82 15.38 14.84
N PRO A 15 -10.67 14.42 15.28
CA PRO A 15 -10.24 13.40 16.23
C PRO A 15 -9.31 12.34 15.61
N VAL A 16 -9.26 12.23 14.27
CA VAL A 16 -8.48 11.20 13.56
C VAL A 16 -7.22 11.78 12.91
N LEU A 17 -7.24 13.07 12.57
CA LEU A 17 -6.14 13.80 11.94
C LEU A 17 -5.70 14.95 12.87
N ASP A 18 -4.43 14.94 13.29
CA ASP A 18 -3.81 16.08 14.01
C ASP A 18 -3.59 17.25 13.05
N VAL A 19 -4.69 17.91 12.65
CA VAL A 19 -4.66 19.01 11.68
C VAL A 19 -4.26 20.31 12.39
N LYS A 20 -2.98 20.44 12.74
CA LYS A 20 -2.39 21.74 13.07
C LYS A 20 -1.94 22.45 11.79
N SER A 21 -2.80 23.32 11.27
CA SER A 21 -2.41 24.47 10.41
C SER A 21 -1.55 24.15 9.17
N LYS A 22 -1.79 23.02 8.50
CA LYS A 22 -1.27 22.74 7.15
C LYS A 22 -2.43 22.40 6.23
N LEU A 23 -2.51 23.10 5.09
CA LEU A 23 -3.52 22.84 4.05
C LEU A 23 -3.35 21.47 3.38
N MET A 24 -2.22 20.79 3.63
CA MET A 24 -1.88 19.49 3.07
C MET A 24 -1.25 18.63 4.17
N VAL A 25 -1.92 17.52 4.48
CA VAL A 25 -1.48 16.49 5.44
C VAL A 25 -1.15 15.25 4.63
N ASP A 26 0.06 14.73 4.78
CA ASP A 26 0.42 13.43 4.21
C ASP A 26 -0.22 12.35 5.07
N LEU A 27 -1.10 11.55 4.46
CA LEU A 27 -1.77 10.43 5.13
C LEU A 27 -0.97 9.15 4.90
N ASP A 28 -0.51 8.54 5.98
CA ASP A 28 0.13 7.23 5.88
C ASP A 28 -0.93 6.11 5.71
N PRO A 29 -0.58 4.97 5.09
CA PRO A 29 -1.54 3.88 4.87
C PRO A 29 -2.19 3.35 6.15
N ILE A 30 -1.52 3.43 7.30
CA ILE A 30 -2.07 2.98 8.59
C ILE A 30 -3.16 3.95 9.05
N GLN A 31 -2.95 5.26 8.92
CA GLN A 31 -3.96 6.28 9.17
C GLN A 31 -5.18 6.13 8.25
N VAL A 32 -4.96 5.97 6.94
CA VAL A 32 -6.05 5.77 5.97
C VAL A 32 -6.85 4.52 6.31
N ARG A 33 -6.18 3.42 6.67
CA ARG A 33 -6.87 2.18 7.05
C ARG A 33 -7.72 2.36 8.31
N ARG A 34 -7.25 3.13 9.30
CA ARG A 34 -8.06 3.47 10.50
C ARG A 34 -9.29 4.29 10.15
N LEU A 35 -9.14 5.27 9.26
CA LEU A 35 -10.27 6.05 8.74
C LEU A 35 -11.30 5.16 8.05
N PHE A 36 -10.85 4.24 7.21
CA PHE A 36 -11.72 3.28 6.52
C PHE A 36 -12.40 2.30 7.47
N ALA A 37 -11.69 1.81 8.49
CA ALA A 37 -12.26 0.92 9.50
C ALA A 37 -13.28 1.62 10.41
N ALA A 38 -13.21 2.95 10.53
CA ALA A 38 -14.16 3.74 11.31
C ALA A 38 -15.52 3.95 10.60
N ILE A 39 -15.62 3.60 9.31
CA ILE A 39 -16.87 3.68 8.55
C ILE A 39 -17.81 2.57 9.06
N PRO A 40 -19.04 2.91 9.49
CA PRO A 40 -19.99 1.92 9.97
C PRO A 40 -20.55 1.08 8.81
N ASP A 41 -20.98 -0.15 9.11
CA ASP A 41 -21.45 -1.10 8.08
C ASP A 41 -22.63 -0.58 7.26
N GLU A 42 -23.50 0.23 7.87
CA GLU A 42 -24.63 0.87 7.21
C GLU A 42 -24.22 1.85 6.09
N ASP A 43 -23.05 2.48 6.23
CA ASP A 43 -22.53 3.45 5.26
C ASP A 43 -21.68 2.79 4.16
N VAL A 44 -21.27 1.53 4.32
CA VAL A 44 -20.44 0.82 3.33
C VAL A 44 -21.16 0.71 1.98
N CYS A 45 -22.48 0.56 1.97
CA CYS A 45 -23.28 0.52 0.74
C CYS A 45 -23.22 1.82 -0.05
N LEU A 46 -23.00 2.97 0.59
CA LEU A 46 -22.85 4.28 -0.05
C LEU A 46 -21.56 4.36 -0.88
N LEU A 47 -20.58 3.52 -0.55
CA LEU A 47 -19.32 3.36 -1.27
C LEU A 47 -19.42 2.32 -2.40
N ASN A 48 -20.63 1.84 -2.72
CA ASN A 48 -20.88 0.79 -3.70
C ASN A 48 -20.13 -0.52 -3.36
N MET A 49 -20.07 -0.86 -2.08
CA MET A 49 -19.46 -2.08 -1.54
C MET A 49 -20.50 -2.91 -0.78
N ASP A 50 -20.20 -4.19 -0.60
CA ASP A 50 -20.98 -5.13 0.21
C ASP A 50 -20.15 -5.57 1.42
N VAL A 51 -20.66 -5.28 2.63
CA VAL A 51 -20.03 -5.61 3.92
C VAL A 51 -19.70 -7.10 4.03
N LEU A 52 -20.49 -7.99 3.41
CA LEU A 52 -20.27 -9.43 3.44
C LEU A 52 -19.12 -9.88 2.52
N VAL A 53 -18.74 -9.05 1.55
CA VAL A 53 -17.72 -9.36 0.55
C VAL A 53 -16.42 -8.62 0.84
N THR A 54 -16.49 -7.31 1.07
CA THR A 54 -15.32 -6.45 1.29
C THR A 54 -15.69 -5.20 2.05
N ARG A 55 -14.81 -4.78 2.95
CA ARG A 55 -14.91 -3.48 3.63
C ARG A 55 -13.86 -2.50 3.09
N PRO A 56 -14.04 -1.18 3.27
CA PRO A 56 -13.11 -0.18 2.75
C PRO A 56 -11.68 -0.37 3.24
N GLU A 57 -11.49 -0.80 4.50
CA GLU A 57 -10.15 -1.03 5.07
C GLU A 57 -9.39 -2.17 4.39
N SER A 58 -10.09 -3.08 3.69
CA SER A 58 -9.50 -4.17 2.91
C SER A 58 -8.85 -3.69 1.61
N LEU A 59 -9.08 -2.43 1.19
CA LEU A 59 -8.37 -1.83 0.05
C LEU A 59 -6.88 -1.57 0.36
N ILE A 60 -6.52 -1.47 1.64
CA ILE A 60 -5.13 -1.33 2.07
C ILE A 60 -4.57 -2.74 2.34
N LEU A 61 -3.61 -3.16 1.52
CA LEU A 61 -3.06 -4.51 1.56
C LEU A 61 -2.10 -4.71 2.75
N ASP A 62 -2.42 -5.68 3.61
CA ASP A 62 -1.47 -6.20 4.61
C ASP A 62 -0.64 -7.37 4.09
N VAL A 63 -1.22 -8.12 3.16
CA VAL A 63 -0.64 -9.33 2.57
C VAL A 63 -0.80 -9.22 1.08
N LEU A 64 0.31 -9.36 0.36
CA LEU A 64 0.32 -9.39 -1.10
C LEU A 64 0.18 -10.85 -1.57
N PRO A 65 -0.94 -11.25 -2.21
CA PRO A 65 -1.06 -12.58 -2.78
C PRO A 65 -0.09 -12.74 -3.95
N VAL A 66 0.69 -13.84 -3.94
CA VAL A 66 1.62 -14.17 -5.03
C VAL A 66 0.97 -15.19 -5.96
N PRO A 67 0.93 -14.95 -7.28
CA PRO A 67 0.30 -15.88 -8.22
C PRO A 67 1.04 -17.23 -8.27
N PRO A 68 0.31 -18.36 -8.41
CA PRO A 68 0.89 -19.69 -8.58
C PRO A 68 1.69 -19.79 -9.89
N VAL A 69 2.61 -20.77 -9.95
CA VAL A 69 3.55 -20.97 -11.08
C VAL A 69 2.91 -20.91 -12.47
N PRO A 70 1.74 -21.53 -12.74
CA PRO A 70 1.16 -21.50 -14.08
C PRO A 70 0.75 -20.10 -14.57
N LEU A 71 0.55 -19.14 -13.66
CA LEU A 71 0.21 -17.75 -14.00
C LEU A 71 1.44 -16.85 -14.17
N ARG A 72 2.64 -17.39 -13.93
CA ARG A 72 3.94 -16.72 -14.12
C ARG A 72 4.88 -17.59 -14.97
N PRO A 73 4.50 -17.94 -16.22
CA PRO A 73 5.25 -18.88 -17.02
C PRO A 73 6.57 -18.28 -17.51
N GLY A 74 7.69 -18.85 -17.08
CA GLY A 74 9.00 -18.55 -17.68
C GLY A 74 9.12 -19.10 -19.11
N VAL A 75 9.97 -18.49 -19.92
CA VAL A 75 10.26 -18.93 -21.29
C VAL A 75 11.70 -19.43 -21.35
N GLU A 76 11.89 -20.71 -21.66
CA GLU A 76 13.22 -21.23 -21.97
C GLU A 76 13.64 -20.82 -23.40
N ALA A 77 14.72 -20.05 -23.53
CA ALA A 77 15.28 -19.71 -24.82
C ALA A 77 16.24 -20.82 -25.29
N SER A 78 16.00 -21.32 -26.49
CA SER A 78 16.63 -22.52 -27.07
C SER A 78 18.13 -22.40 -27.37
N PHE A 79 18.76 -21.25 -27.13
CA PHE A 79 20.19 -21.06 -27.43
C PHE A 79 21.05 -20.48 -26.30
N SER A 80 20.49 -19.82 -25.27
CA SER A 80 21.28 -19.33 -24.12
C SER A 80 20.47 -18.72 -22.95
N GLY A 81 19.63 -19.50 -22.27
CA GLY A 81 19.12 -19.14 -20.95
C GLY A 81 17.60 -19.16 -20.81
N SER A 82 17.12 -19.00 -19.58
CA SER A 82 15.70 -18.87 -19.26
C SER A 82 15.37 -17.40 -19.03
N THR A 83 14.28 -16.92 -19.61
CA THR A 83 13.68 -15.63 -19.28
C THR A 83 12.59 -15.86 -18.24
N GLU A 84 12.74 -15.23 -17.08
CA GLU A 84 11.77 -15.27 -16.00
C GLU A 84 10.54 -14.39 -16.35
N ASP A 85 9.35 -14.78 -15.88
CA ASP A 85 8.13 -14.00 -16.03
C ASP A 85 8.19 -12.67 -15.24
N ASP A 86 7.64 -11.59 -15.81
CA ASP A 86 7.66 -10.25 -15.22
C ASP A 86 7.02 -10.20 -13.83
N LEU A 87 5.96 -10.99 -13.58
CA LEU A 87 5.34 -11.05 -12.27
C LEU A 87 6.28 -11.67 -11.24
N THR A 88 7.06 -12.68 -11.63
CA THR A 88 8.08 -13.24 -10.73
C THR A 88 9.16 -12.19 -10.44
N ILE A 89 9.64 -11.47 -11.46
CA ILE A 89 10.67 -10.44 -11.28
C ILE A 89 10.18 -9.35 -10.32
N LYS A 90 8.97 -8.82 -10.54
CA LYS A 90 8.40 -7.76 -9.68
C LYS A 90 8.07 -8.25 -8.28
N THR A 91 7.61 -9.49 -8.13
CA THR A 91 7.40 -10.08 -6.79
C THR A 91 8.72 -10.21 -6.03
N SER A 92 9.81 -10.58 -6.72
CA SER A 92 11.15 -10.69 -6.13
C SER A 92 11.66 -9.33 -5.65
N GLU A 93 11.51 -8.27 -6.46
CA GLU A 93 11.87 -6.91 -6.07
C GLU A 93 11.12 -6.45 -4.81
N ILE A 94 9.81 -6.70 -4.74
CA ILE A 94 8.98 -6.38 -3.57
C ILE A 94 9.49 -7.12 -2.33
N LEU A 95 9.85 -8.40 -2.46
CA LEU A 95 10.38 -9.20 -1.36
C LEU A 95 11.70 -8.63 -0.82
N ILE A 96 12.62 -8.25 -1.72
CA ILE A 96 13.93 -7.69 -1.35
C ILE A 96 13.76 -6.40 -0.54
N VAL A 97 12.89 -5.49 -1.00
CA VAL A 97 12.60 -4.24 -0.29
C VAL A 97 11.95 -4.51 1.07
N SER A 98 10.97 -5.43 1.11
CA SER A 98 10.26 -5.79 2.34
C SER A 98 11.21 -6.33 3.41
N GLU A 99 12.13 -7.21 3.01
CA GLU A 99 13.13 -7.77 3.91
C GLU A 99 14.14 -6.71 4.37
N SER A 100 14.57 -5.84 3.46
CA SER A 100 15.47 -4.72 3.80
C SER A 100 14.86 -3.78 4.84
N ILE A 101 13.57 -3.44 4.68
CA ILE A 101 12.80 -2.66 5.65
C ILE A 101 12.72 -3.40 6.98
N ARG A 102 12.36 -4.69 6.97
CA ARG A 102 12.25 -5.50 8.20
C ARG A 102 13.56 -5.53 8.98
N GLN A 103 14.67 -5.76 8.31
CA GLN A 103 15.99 -5.78 8.95
C GLN A 103 16.41 -4.39 9.46
N GLY A 104 16.07 -3.32 8.73
CA GLY A 104 16.29 -1.95 9.20
C GLY A 104 15.53 -1.67 10.51
N LEU A 105 14.30 -2.18 10.65
CA LEU A 105 13.50 -2.05 11.87
C LEU A 105 14.15 -2.82 13.02
N ASP A 106 14.58 -4.06 12.76
CA ASP A 106 15.25 -4.91 13.75
C ASP A 106 16.55 -4.28 14.29
N ARG A 107 17.24 -3.48 13.45
CA ARG A 107 18.45 -2.73 13.85
C ARG A 107 18.17 -1.38 14.50
N GLY A 108 16.90 -0.94 14.57
CA GLY A 108 16.51 0.36 15.11
C GLY A 108 16.90 1.54 14.22
N GLU A 109 17.07 1.31 12.91
CA GLU A 109 17.39 2.37 11.96
C GLU A 109 16.15 3.25 11.70
N ARG A 110 16.38 4.53 11.40
CA ARG A 110 15.30 5.37 10.85
C ARG A 110 15.04 4.99 9.41
N ILE A 111 13.92 4.32 9.17
CA ILE A 111 13.54 3.91 7.82
C ILE A 111 12.85 5.05 7.10
N GLN A 112 13.46 5.49 5.99
CA GLN A 112 12.80 6.29 4.98
C GLN A 112 12.37 5.36 3.85
N VAL A 113 11.13 4.87 3.92
CA VAL A 113 10.59 3.87 2.97
C VAL A 113 10.79 4.31 1.51
N ARG A 114 10.56 5.59 1.22
CA ARG A 114 10.82 6.18 -0.10
C ARG A 114 12.26 6.00 -0.58
N GLY A 115 13.24 6.23 0.30
CA GLY A 115 14.65 6.08 -0.03
C GLY A 115 15.06 4.62 -0.27
N TYR A 116 14.45 3.67 0.46
CA TYR A 116 14.68 2.24 0.23
C TYR A 116 14.10 1.78 -1.12
N ILE A 117 12.88 2.21 -1.46
CA ILE A 117 12.24 1.88 -2.73
C ILE A 117 13.07 2.44 -3.90
N GLU A 118 13.43 3.72 -3.84
CA GLU A 118 14.25 4.36 -4.89
C GLU A 118 15.65 3.72 -4.99
N GLY A 119 16.28 3.37 -3.85
CA GLY A 119 17.59 2.72 -3.82
C GLY A 119 17.61 1.32 -4.44
N CYS A 120 16.58 0.52 -4.20
CA CYS A 120 16.46 -0.82 -4.77
C CYS A 120 16.10 -0.79 -6.26
N ILE A 121 15.18 0.09 -6.70
CA ILE A 121 14.84 0.24 -8.12
C ILE A 121 16.08 0.62 -8.95
N ASN A 122 16.93 1.49 -8.41
CA ASN A 122 18.14 1.93 -9.10
C ASN A 122 19.23 0.84 -9.19
N HIS A 123 19.25 -0.14 -8.27
CA HIS A 123 20.16 -1.30 -8.35
C HIS A 123 19.69 -2.36 -9.35
N SER A 124 18.40 -2.44 -9.66
CA SER A 124 17.85 -3.38 -10.64
C SER A 124 18.03 -2.96 -12.11
N GLN A 125 18.51 -1.73 -12.35
CA GLN A 125 18.68 -1.13 -13.69
C GLN A 125 20.16 -0.97 -14.11
N SER A 126 21.11 -1.48 -13.32
CA SER A 126 22.55 -1.36 -13.55
C SER A 126 23.22 -2.73 -13.69
#